data_AF-A0AA88KXT6-F1
#
_entry.id   AF-A0AA88KXT6-F1
#
_cell.length_a   1.000
_cell.length_b   1.000
_cell.length_c   1.000
_cell.angle_alpha   90.00
_cell.angle_beta   90.00
_cell.angle_gamma   90.00
#
_symmetry.space_group_name_H-M   'P 1'
#
loop_
_entity.id
_entity.type
_entity.pdbx_description
1 polymer ?
#
loop_
_entity_poly.entity_id
_entity_poly.type
_entity_poly.pdbx_seq_one_letter_code
_entity_poly.pdbx_strand_id
1 'polypeptide(L)'
;MRTYKRKTENRTIPPEVIRQGVQKILEGGKFATVAHEMHIPRSTLKRYTQKFLTEGATSTNDVREVPLENFIPRYKTHKIFTTEEEKSLENYLIRASQLHH
;
A
#
# COMPACT_ATOMS: atom_id res chain seq x y z
N MET A 1 18.56 -9.03 20.69
CA MET A 1 18.17 -9.60 19.38
C MET A 1 17.69 -8.45 18.49
N ARG A 2 18.37 -8.14 17.38
CA ARG A 2 18.04 -7.00 16.51
C ARG A 2 16.94 -7.44 15.54
N THR A 3 15.73 -6.91 15.69
CA THR A 3 14.64 -7.13 14.73
C THR A 3 14.99 -6.42 13.42
N TYR A 4 15.21 -7.19 12.35
CA TYR A 4 15.49 -6.66 11.04
C TYR A 4 14.20 -6.19 10.38
N LYS A 5 14.03 -4.87 10.20
CA LYS A 5 12.94 -4.30 9.41
C LYS A 5 13.32 -4.31 7.93
N ARG A 6 12.42 -4.80 7.08
CA ARG A 6 12.66 -4.80 5.63
C ARG A 6 12.66 -3.36 5.12
N LYS A 7 13.45 -3.09 4.08
CA LYS A 7 13.57 -1.74 3.47
C LYS A 7 12.20 -1.15 3.05
N THR A 8 11.25 -2.03 2.71
CA THR A 8 9.85 -1.70 2.38
C THR A 8 9.01 -1.26 3.58
N GLU A 9 9.35 -1.69 4.80
CA GLU A 9 8.65 -1.30 6.04
C GLU A 9 9.08 0.10 6.53
N ASN A 10 10.25 0.58 6.13
CA ASN A 10 10.80 1.85 6.61
C ASN A 10 10.16 3.10 5.99
N ARG A 11 9.24 2.96 5.03
CA ARG A 11 8.58 4.09 4.34
C ARG A 11 7.08 3.90 4.13
N THR A 12 6.46 2.96 4.84
CA THR A 12 5.02 2.73 4.73
C THR A 12 4.29 3.81 5.53
N ILE A 13 3.60 4.70 4.82
CA ILE A 13 2.72 5.70 5.44
C ILE A 13 1.41 4.98 5.79
N PRO A 14 0.88 5.15 7.02
CA PRO A 14 -0.40 4.55 7.40
C PRO A 14 -1.52 4.96 6.43
N PRO A 15 -2.37 4.03 5.98
CA PRO A 15 -3.50 4.33 5.09
C PRO A 15 -4.43 5.41 5.63
N GLU A 16 -4.59 5.50 6.94
CA GLU A 16 -5.40 6.49 7.65
C GLU A 16 -4.87 7.91 7.45
N VAL A 17 -3.55 8.06 7.49
CA VAL A 17 -2.85 9.34 7.29
C VAL A 17 -3.05 9.81 5.84
N ILE A 18 -2.95 8.89 4.88
CA ILE A 18 -3.22 9.18 3.47
C ILE A 18 -4.68 9.59 3.27
N ARG A 19 -5.64 8.87 3.86
CA ARG A 19 -7.08 9.17 3.78
C ARG A 19 -7.39 10.57 4.32
N GLN A 20 -6.86 10.91 5.50
CA GLN A 20 -7.01 12.25 6.08
C GLN A 20 -6.39 13.34 5.20
N GLY A 21 -5.22 13.07 4.60
CA GLY A 21 -4.60 13.98 3.65
C GLY A 21 -5.47 14.22 2.41
N VAL A 22 -6.07 13.16 1.85
CA VAL A 22 -7.00 13.27 0.72
C VAL A 22 -8.23 14.08 1.10
N GLN A 23 -8.82 13.84 2.27
CA GLN A 23 -9.95 14.60 2.78
C GLN A 23 -9.63 16.11 2.85
N LYS A 24 -8.50 16.49 3.47
CA LYS A 24 -8.07 17.90 3.55
C LYS A 24 -7.91 18.57 2.18
N ILE A 25 -7.49 17.82 1.16
CA ILE A 25 -7.39 18.35 -0.21
C ILE A 25 -8.77 18.61 -0.81
N LEU A 26 -9.73 17.70 -0.61
CA LEU A 26 -11.09 17.88 -1.12
C LEU A 26 -11.83 19.02 -0.42
N GLU A 27 -11.50 19.30 0.84
CA GLU A 27 -11.97 20.46 1.61
C GLU A 27 -11.36 21.80 1.14
N GLY A 28 -10.54 21.80 0.07
CA GLY A 28 -9.93 22.99 -0.52
C GLY A 28 -8.47 23.23 -0.13
N GLY A 29 -7.84 22.29 0.58
CA GLY A 29 -6.44 22.37 0.97
C GLY A 29 -5.47 22.36 -0.22
N LYS A 30 -4.37 23.12 -0.10
CA LYS A 30 -3.29 23.12 -1.10
C LYS A 30 -2.38 21.90 -0.92
N PHE A 31 -2.04 21.22 -2.02
CA PHE A 31 -1.17 20.04 -2.02
C PHE A 31 0.16 20.23 -1.29
N ALA A 32 0.82 21.38 -1.44
CA ALA A 32 2.11 21.63 -0.80
C ALA A 32 1.98 21.69 0.73
N THR A 33 0.96 22.41 1.22
CA THR A 33 0.71 22.60 2.65
C THR A 33 0.31 21.29 3.31
N VAL A 34 -0.68 20.58 2.74
CA VAL A 34 -1.19 19.32 3.30
C VAL A 34 -0.13 18.22 3.25
N ALA A 35 0.68 18.14 2.19
CA ALA A 35 1.79 17.20 2.10
C ALA A 35 2.84 17.42 3.20
N HIS A 36 3.16 18.69 3.49
CA HIS A 36 4.10 19.05 4.54
C HIS A 36 3.55 18.72 5.93
N GLU A 37 2.30 19.13 6.22
CA GLU A 37 1.63 18.87 7.51
C GLU A 37 1.50 17.38 7.84
N MET A 38 1.12 16.58 6.84
CA MET A 38 0.84 15.15 7.04
C MET A 38 2.09 14.28 6.86
N HIS A 39 3.25 14.88 6.56
CA HIS A 39 4.50 14.20 6.22
C HIS A 39 4.34 13.16 5.09
N ILE A 40 3.50 13.47 4.09
CA ILE A 40 3.24 12.62 2.93
C ILE A 40 3.98 13.21 1.72
N PRO A 41 4.72 12.41 0.93
CA PRO A 41 5.26 12.88 -0.33
C PRO A 41 4.14 13.42 -1.24
N ARG A 42 4.34 14.62 -1.79
CA ARG A 42 3.35 15.30 -2.64
C ARG A 42 2.89 14.43 -3.82
N SER A 43 3.79 13.63 -4.39
CA SER A 43 3.48 12.67 -5.46
C SER A 43 2.52 11.59 -5.01
N THR A 44 2.72 11.05 -3.80
CA THR A 44 1.83 10.06 -3.19
C THR A 44 0.46 10.65 -2.94
N LEU A 45 0.39 11.85 -2.33
CA LEU A 45 -0.88 12.53 -2.06
C LEU A 45 -1.65 12.80 -3.37
N LYS A 46 -0.98 13.34 -4.39
CA LYS A 46 -1.58 13.60 -5.71
C LYS A 46 -2.13 12.33 -6.36
N ARG A 47 -1.38 11.22 -6.30
CA ARG A 47 -1.81 9.92 -6.82
C ARG A 47 -3.10 9.44 -6.16
N TYR A 48 -3.18 9.47 -4.83
CA TYR A 48 -4.38 9.00 -4.13
C TYR A 48 -5.58 9.94 -4.28
N THR A 49 -5.37 11.26 -4.34
CA THR A 49 -6.47 12.18 -4.67
C THR A 49 -7.00 11.95 -6.09
N GLN A 50 -6.11 11.75 -7.08
CA GLN A 50 -6.55 11.46 -8.45
C GLN A 50 -7.28 10.12 -8.51
N LYS A 51 -6.73 9.09 -7.88
CA LYS A 51 -7.36 7.77 -7.77
C LYS A 51 -8.77 7.86 -7.17
N PHE A 52 -8.94 8.64 -6.09
CA PHE A 52 -10.26 8.89 -5.51
C PHE A 52 -11.20 9.59 -6.50
N LEU A 53 -10.74 10.59 -7.23
CA LEU A 53 -11.57 11.31 -8.21
C LEU A 53 -11.92 10.47 -9.45
N THR A 54 -11.03 9.56 -9.87
CA THR A 54 -11.20 8.77 -11.10
C THR A 54 -11.87 7.42 -10.86
N GLU A 55 -11.54 6.72 -9.77
CA GLU A 55 -12.08 5.39 -9.42
C GLU A 55 -13.21 5.49 -8.37
N GLY A 56 -13.25 6.58 -7.60
CA GLY A 56 -14.22 6.85 -6.53
C GLY A 56 -15.45 7.65 -6.96
N ALA A 57 -15.70 7.86 -8.26
CA ALA A 57 -17.01 8.27 -8.76
C ALA A 57 -18.07 7.14 -8.66
N THR A 58 -17.88 6.21 -7.71
CA THR A 58 -18.76 5.10 -7.45
C THR A 58 -19.44 5.35 -6.10
N SER A 59 -20.60 6.00 -6.18
CA SER A 59 -21.67 6.13 -5.19
C SER A 59 -21.55 7.07 -3.98
N THR A 60 -20.36 7.51 -3.53
CA THR A 60 -20.27 8.30 -2.28
C THR A 60 -19.28 9.48 -2.38
N ASN A 61 -19.75 10.67 -1.98
CA ASN A 61 -18.95 11.91 -1.98
C ASN A 61 -18.03 12.02 -0.75
N ASP A 62 -18.14 11.11 0.23
CA ASP A 62 -17.37 11.16 1.47
C ASP A 62 -16.17 10.19 1.43
N VAL A 63 -14.97 10.75 1.55
CA VAL A 63 -13.69 10.01 1.64
C VAL A 63 -13.69 9.04 2.83
N ARG A 64 -14.48 9.32 3.87
CA ARG A 64 -14.51 8.51 5.08
C ARG A 64 -15.15 7.16 4.87
N GLU A 65 -16.02 7.04 3.88
CA GLU A 65 -16.74 5.81 3.52
C GLU A 65 -15.91 4.89 2.62
N VAL A 66 -14.78 5.39 2.09
CA VAL A 66 -13.87 4.58 1.29
C VAL A 66 -13.06 3.62 2.18
N PRO A 67 -13.04 2.31 1.85
CA PRO A 67 -12.23 1.32 2.58
C PRO A 67 -10.75 1.70 2.64
N LEU A 68 -10.11 1.47 3.79
CA LEU A 68 -8.68 1.78 4.02
C LEU A 68 -7.75 1.06 3.03
N GLU A 69 -8.16 -0.12 2.55
CA GLU A 69 -7.46 -0.92 1.54
C GLU A 69 -7.18 -0.15 0.24
N ASN A 70 -8.01 0.85 -0.08
CA ASN A 70 -7.84 1.67 -1.28
C ASN A 70 -6.67 2.66 -1.15
N PHE A 71 -6.24 2.96 0.07
CA PHE A 71 -5.11 3.84 0.39
C PHE A 71 -3.81 3.05 0.64
N ILE A 72 -3.85 1.72 0.67
CA ILE A 72 -2.65 0.88 0.75
C ILE A 72 -1.93 0.90 -0.61
N PRO A 73 -0.61 1.19 -0.66
CA PRO A 73 0.16 1.06 -1.89
C PRO A 73 0.13 -0.38 -2.40
N ARG A 74 -0.54 -0.59 -3.53
CA ARG A 74 -0.45 -1.84 -4.30
C ARG A 74 0.83 -1.81 -5.11
N TYR A 75 1.96 -2.10 -4.46
CA TYR A 75 3.16 -2.41 -5.21
C TYR A 75 2.84 -3.61 -6.10
N LYS A 76 3.23 -3.56 -7.38
CA LYS A 76 3.26 -4.76 -8.22
C LYS A 76 4.23 -5.72 -7.52
N THR A 77 3.69 -6.60 -6.70
CA THR A 77 4.44 -7.78 -6.28
C THR A 77 4.62 -8.58 -7.54
N HIS A 78 5.85 -8.70 -8.03
CA HIS A 78 6.21 -9.69 -9.03
C HIS A 78 6.07 -11.08 -8.38
N LYS A 79 4.83 -11.45 -8.04
CA LYS A 79 4.49 -12.80 -7.61
C LYS A 79 4.62 -13.66 -8.86
N ILE A 80 5.75 -14.33 -8.95
CA ILE A 80 6.04 -15.33 -9.98
C ILE A 80 5.26 -16.60 -9.69
N PHE A 81 5.04 -16.89 -8.40
CA PHE A 81 4.29 -18.05 -7.92
C PHE A 81 3.07 -17.61 -7.11
N THR A 82 2.00 -18.38 -7.26
CA THR A 82 0.86 -18.42 -6.36
C THR A 82 1.27 -19.04 -5.02
N THR A 83 0.47 -18.83 -3.99
CA THR A 83 0.70 -19.44 -2.66
C THR A 83 0.76 -20.97 -2.73
N GLU A 84 -0.01 -21.57 -3.64
CA GLU A 84 -0.03 -23.02 -3.87
C GLU A 84 1.26 -23.51 -4.54
N GLU A 85 1.76 -22.77 -5.52
CA GLU A 85 3.03 -23.07 -6.20
C GLU A 85 4.24 -22.89 -5.26
N GLU A 86 4.23 -21.86 -4.41
CA GLU A 86 5.27 -21.68 -3.38
C GLU A 86 5.32 -22.89 -2.43
N LYS A 87 4.15 -23.40 -2.02
CA LYS A 87 4.04 -24.59 -1.16
C LYS A 87 4.48 -25.86 -1.87
N SER A 88 4.19 -25.99 -3.17
CA SER A 88 4.68 -27.10 -3.99
C SER A 88 6.22 -27.10 -4.10
N LEU A 89 6.80 -25.93 -4.33
CA LEU A 89 8.26 -25.75 -4.40
C LEU A 89 8.94 -26.05 -3.06
N GLU A 90 8.37 -25.59 -1.95
CA GLU A 90 8.85 -25.90 -0.59
C GLU A 90 8.92 -27.42 -0.37
N ASN A 91 7.85 -28.15 -0.68
CA ASN A 91 7.80 -29.59 -0.54
C ASN A 91 8.83 -30.31 -1.43
N TYR A 92 9.04 -29.82 -2.65
CA TYR A 92 10.05 -30.37 -3.55
C TYR A 92 11.47 -30.20 -2.96
N LEU A 93 11.80 -29.01 -2.46
CA LEU A 93 13.10 -28.73 -1.86
C LEU A 93 13.38 -29.60 -0.63
N ILE A 94 12.35 -29.83 0.21
CA ILE A 94 12.44 -30.73 1.37
C ILE A 94 12.71 -32.18 0.93
N ARG A 95 12.01 -32.66 -0.10
CA ARG A 95 12.22 -34.03 -0.61
C ARG A 95 13.60 -34.18 -1.25
N ALA A 96 14.06 -33.17 -1.99
CA ALA A 96 15.37 -33.19 -2.63
C ALA A 96 16.51 -33.18 -1.61
N SER A 97 16.38 -32.44 -0.51
CA SER A 97 17.41 -32.41 0.55
C SER A 97 17.56 -33.73 1.29
N GLN A 98 16.48 -34.51 1.37
CA GLN A 98 16.47 -35.86 1.95
C GLN A 98 17.04 -36.93 1.00
N LEU A 99 17.17 -36.64 -0.29
CA LEU A 99 17.61 -37.62 -1.30
C LEU A 99 19.12 -37.83 -1.35
N HIS A 100 19.90 -36.88 -0.80
CA HIS A 100 21.37 -36.90 -0.81
C HIS A 100 22.00 -37.12 0.58
N HIS A 101 21.20 -37.60 1.54
CA HIS A 101 21.64 -37.98 2.88
C HIS A 101 21.52 -39.49 3.12
#